data_AF-A0A0K9PVN5-F1
#
_entry.id   AF-A0A0K9PVN5-F1
#
_cell.length_a   1.000
_cell.length_b   1.000
_cell.length_c   1.000
_cell.angle_alpha   90.00
_cell.angle_beta   90.00
_cell.angle_gamma   90.00
#
_symmetry.space_group_name_H-M   'P 1'
#
loop_
_entity.id
_entity.type
_entity.pdbx_description
1 polymer ?
#
loop_
_entity_poly.entity_id
_entity_poly.type
_entity_poly.pdbx_seq_one_letter_code
_entity_poly.pdbx_strand_id
1 'polypeptide(L)'
;MVQQQQLKEVGSKLESPPASKDALIKLLKQAGNYLSEIGQSPLPSMIEALQPCFNAIVKPELLKHQDRDVEVLVATCICEITRITAPEAPYSDEILREIFHLFVGTFSGLNDISSPSFGRRVIILETLSRYKSCVMMLDLECLDLINKMFQTFFAVISDDHPESVLKSMQSIMILVLDKSEDLPENLLFILLSTLGRKRSDVSTAARSL
;
A
#
# COMPACT_ATOMS: atom_id res chain seq x y z
N MET A 1 -21.18 -6.07 -19.64
CA MET A 1 -22.38 -5.36 -19.15
C MET A 1 -22.64 -5.65 -17.67
N VAL A 2 -22.81 -6.91 -17.24
CA VAL A 2 -23.07 -7.25 -15.81
C VAL A 2 -21.96 -6.77 -14.87
N GLN A 3 -20.69 -7.05 -15.19
CA GLN A 3 -19.54 -6.65 -14.37
C GLN A 3 -19.44 -5.12 -14.18
N GLN A 4 -19.66 -4.34 -15.24
CA GLN A 4 -19.68 -2.88 -15.17
C GLN A 4 -20.80 -2.35 -14.26
N GLN A 5 -21.98 -2.97 -14.29
CA GLN A 5 -23.09 -2.58 -13.43
C GLN A 5 -22.78 -2.87 -11.95
N GLN A 6 -22.17 -4.01 -11.65
CA GLN A 6 -21.75 -4.37 -10.29
C GLN A 6 -20.69 -3.40 -9.74
N LEU A 7 -19.73 -2.99 -10.58
CA LEU A 7 -18.71 -2.01 -10.21
C LEU A 7 -19.33 -0.64 -9.91
N LYS A 8 -20.23 -0.17 -10.77
CA LYS A 8 -20.98 1.08 -10.53
C LYS A 8 -21.76 1.01 -9.22
N GLU A 9 -22.49 -0.08 -8.99
CA GLU A 9 -23.31 -0.25 -7.79
C GLU A 9 -22.46 -0.25 -6.51
N VAL A 10 -21.33 -0.97 -6.49
CA VAL A 10 -20.42 -0.96 -5.34
C VAL A 10 -19.81 0.41 -5.12
N GLY A 11 -19.39 1.09 -6.19
CA GLY A 11 -18.87 2.45 -6.11
C GLY A 11 -19.89 3.43 -5.53
N SER A 12 -21.14 3.41 -6.00
CA SER A 12 -22.22 4.26 -5.46
C SER A 12 -22.53 3.96 -4.00
N LYS A 13 -22.45 2.70 -3.56
CA LYS A 13 -22.60 2.36 -2.14
C LYS A 13 -21.43 2.87 -1.29
N LEU A 14 -20.22 2.94 -1.84
CA LEU A 14 -19.07 3.53 -1.15
C LEU A 14 -19.16 5.05 -1.06
N GLU A 15 -19.84 5.73 -1.99
CA GLU A 15 -20.06 7.18 -1.92
C GLU A 15 -20.91 7.59 -0.71
N SER A 16 -21.79 6.68 -0.25
CA SER A 16 -22.62 6.80 0.96
C SER A 16 -22.41 5.55 1.84
N PRO A 17 -21.23 5.43 2.48
CA PRO A 17 -20.81 4.20 3.12
C PRO A 17 -21.76 3.79 4.26
N PRO A 18 -21.98 2.48 4.49
CA PRO A 18 -22.81 2.01 5.58
C PRO A 18 -22.29 2.49 6.95
N ALA A 19 -23.19 2.90 7.84
CA ALA A 19 -22.81 3.33 9.20
C ALA A 19 -22.26 2.18 10.08
N SER A 20 -22.61 0.93 9.77
CA SER A 20 -22.12 -0.24 10.49
C SER A 20 -20.75 -0.69 9.95
N LYS A 21 -19.77 -0.85 10.85
CA LYS A 21 -18.44 -1.40 10.54
C LYS A 21 -18.53 -2.71 9.77
N ASP A 22 -19.35 -3.65 10.20
CA ASP A 22 -19.46 -4.97 9.55
C ASP A 22 -20.00 -4.88 8.12
N ALA A 23 -20.96 -3.98 7.89
CA ALA A 23 -21.51 -3.74 6.56
C ALA A 23 -20.47 -3.05 5.66
N LEU A 24 -19.71 -2.09 6.20
CA LEU A 24 -18.62 -1.43 5.47
C LEU A 24 -17.50 -2.43 5.11
N ILE A 25 -17.08 -3.29 6.04
CA ILE A 25 -16.09 -4.33 5.77
C ILE A 25 -16.56 -5.27 4.65
N LYS A 26 -17.82 -5.69 4.67
CA LYS A 26 -18.38 -6.54 3.60
C LYS A 26 -18.33 -5.83 2.25
N LEU A 27 -18.71 -4.55 2.22
CA LEU A 27 -18.70 -3.74 1.00
C LEU A 27 -17.28 -3.54 0.46
N LEU A 28 -16.30 -3.22 1.31
CA LEU A 28 -14.90 -3.06 0.90
C LEU A 28 -14.28 -4.37 0.41
N LYS A 29 -14.59 -5.50 1.04
CA LYS A 29 -14.17 -6.82 0.54
C LYS A 29 -14.77 -7.11 -0.83
N GLN A 30 -16.05 -6.77 -1.04
CA GLN A 30 -16.69 -6.93 -2.34
C GLN A 30 -16.03 -6.03 -3.40
N ALA A 31 -15.73 -4.77 -3.07
CA ALA A 31 -15.02 -3.85 -3.96
C ALA A 31 -13.63 -4.39 -4.34
N GLY A 32 -12.83 -4.78 -3.34
CA GLY A 32 -11.49 -5.35 -3.57
C GLY A 32 -11.53 -6.58 -4.46
N ASN A 33 -12.47 -7.49 -4.26
CA ASN A 33 -12.63 -8.68 -5.11
C ASN A 33 -12.92 -8.29 -6.56
N TYR A 34 -13.87 -7.39 -6.81
CA TYR A 34 -14.16 -6.95 -8.18
C TYR A 34 -13.00 -6.21 -8.83
N LEU A 35 -12.28 -5.36 -8.09
CA LEU A 35 -11.11 -4.66 -8.60
C LEU A 35 -9.98 -5.64 -8.97
N SER A 36 -9.77 -6.69 -8.18
CA SER A 36 -8.72 -7.69 -8.42
C SER A 36 -8.91 -8.47 -9.74
N GLU A 37 -10.15 -8.58 -10.23
CA GLU A 37 -10.46 -9.25 -11.49
C GLU A 37 -10.18 -8.39 -12.73
N ILE A 38 -9.92 -7.09 -12.54
CA ILE A 38 -9.74 -6.14 -13.65
C ILE A 38 -8.27 -6.08 -14.02
N GLY A 39 -7.96 -6.32 -15.30
CA GLY A 39 -6.61 -6.14 -15.84
C GLY A 39 -6.15 -4.68 -15.82
N GLN A 40 -4.85 -4.48 -15.98
CA GLN A 40 -4.27 -3.14 -16.16
C GLN A 40 -4.77 -2.52 -17.48
N SER A 41 -5.00 -1.20 -17.48
CA SER A 41 -5.43 -0.41 -18.64
C SER A 41 -6.69 -0.95 -19.34
N PRO A 42 -7.83 -1.10 -18.63
CA PRO A 42 -9.06 -1.61 -19.23
C PRO A 42 -9.69 -0.59 -20.19
N LEU A 43 -10.72 -1.02 -20.93
CA LEU A 43 -11.45 -0.16 -21.87
C LEU A 43 -12.04 1.09 -21.16
N PRO A 44 -12.18 2.24 -21.86
CA PRO A 44 -12.71 3.48 -21.27
C PRO A 44 -14.07 3.31 -20.57
N SER A 45 -14.98 2.51 -21.13
CA SER A 45 -16.28 2.23 -20.51
C SER A 45 -16.18 1.48 -19.17
N MET A 46 -15.11 0.71 -18.96
CA MET A 46 -14.81 0.09 -17.68
C MET A 46 -14.27 1.12 -16.68
N ILE A 47 -13.39 2.02 -17.13
CA ILE A 47 -12.90 3.13 -16.30
C ILE A 47 -14.05 4.02 -15.84
N GLU A 48 -14.97 4.37 -16.74
CA GLU A 48 -16.19 5.12 -16.39
C GLU A 48 -17.06 4.38 -15.37
N ALA A 49 -17.13 3.05 -15.44
CA ALA A 49 -17.86 2.24 -14.46
C ALA A 49 -17.17 2.22 -13.08
N LEU A 50 -15.85 2.42 -13.04
CA LEU A 50 -15.05 2.44 -11.81
C LEU A 50 -14.98 3.80 -11.14
N GLN A 51 -15.27 4.89 -11.87
CA GLN A 51 -15.18 6.27 -11.37
C GLN A 51 -15.87 6.50 -10.02
N PRO A 52 -17.11 6.02 -9.77
CA PRO A 52 -17.73 6.18 -8.45
C PRO A 52 -16.90 5.53 -7.32
N CYS A 53 -16.30 4.37 -7.58
CA CYS A 53 -15.42 3.70 -6.61
C CYS A 53 -14.11 4.48 -6.41
N PHE A 54 -13.48 4.95 -7.49
CA PHE A 54 -12.24 5.72 -7.44
C PHE A 54 -12.39 6.99 -6.61
N ASN A 55 -13.50 7.69 -6.79
CA ASN A 55 -13.80 8.93 -6.09
C ASN A 55 -14.21 8.70 -4.64
N ALA A 56 -14.97 7.64 -4.36
CA ALA A 56 -15.42 7.33 -3.02
C ALA A 56 -14.27 6.88 -2.10
N ILE A 57 -13.38 6.00 -2.57
CA ILE A 57 -12.39 5.32 -1.72
C ILE A 57 -11.36 6.27 -1.12
N VAL A 58 -11.11 7.41 -1.76
CA VAL A 58 -10.16 8.44 -1.31
C VAL A 58 -10.79 9.52 -0.45
N LYS A 59 -12.10 9.47 -0.20
CA LYS A 59 -12.75 10.42 0.70
C LYS A 59 -12.22 10.24 2.13
N PRO A 60 -12.08 11.33 2.92
CA PRO A 60 -11.50 11.26 4.27
C PRO A 60 -12.16 10.24 5.20
N GLU A 61 -13.47 10.01 5.06
CA GLU A 61 -14.24 9.06 5.86
C GLU A 61 -13.76 7.61 5.69
N LEU A 62 -13.20 7.27 4.53
CA LEU A 62 -12.62 5.96 4.24
C LEU A 62 -11.09 5.98 4.35
N LEU A 63 -10.44 6.97 3.73
CA LEU A 63 -8.99 7.05 3.66
C LEU A 63 -8.32 7.25 5.02
N LYS A 64 -8.98 7.95 5.95
CA LYS A 64 -8.47 8.25 7.30
C LYS A 64 -9.26 7.51 8.39
N HIS A 65 -9.89 6.40 8.02
CA HIS A 65 -10.71 5.61 8.94
C HIS A 65 -9.85 5.01 10.07
N GLN A 66 -10.33 5.10 11.31
CA GLN A 66 -9.54 4.76 12.50
C GLN A 66 -9.45 3.25 12.79
N ASP A 67 -10.39 2.47 12.24
CA ASP A 67 -10.40 1.02 12.41
C ASP A 67 -9.39 0.33 11.49
N ARG A 68 -8.49 -0.46 12.07
CA ARG A 68 -7.39 -1.12 11.36
C ARG A 68 -7.83 -2.15 10.32
N ASP A 69 -8.98 -2.81 10.52
CA ASP A 69 -9.49 -3.78 9.54
C ASP A 69 -10.02 -3.06 8.31
N VAL A 70 -10.73 -1.94 8.54
CA VAL A 70 -11.21 -1.06 7.48
C VAL A 70 -10.03 -0.42 6.74
N GLU A 71 -9.03 0.09 7.47
CA GLU A 71 -7.83 0.72 6.91
C GLU A 71 -7.12 -0.21 5.90
N VAL A 72 -6.85 -1.46 6.27
CA VAL A 72 -6.19 -2.42 5.36
C VAL A 72 -7.06 -2.75 4.15
N LEU A 73 -8.38 -2.80 4.30
CA LEU A 73 -9.30 -3.05 3.18
C LEU A 73 -9.39 -1.86 2.22
N VAL A 74 -9.40 -0.64 2.74
CA VAL A 74 -9.30 0.58 1.93
C VAL A 74 -7.98 0.61 1.17
N ALA A 75 -6.86 0.32 1.87
CA ALA A 75 -5.55 0.20 1.25
C ALA A 75 -5.53 -0.87 0.15
N THR A 76 -6.16 -2.02 0.39
CA THR A 76 -6.27 -3.09 -0.62
C THR A 76 -7.02 -2.60 -1.87
N CYS A 77 -8.16 -1.90 -1.70
CA CYS A 77 -8.91 -1.37 -2.83
C CYS A 77 -8.09 -0.34 -3.62
N ILE A 78 -7.42 0.59 -2.92
CA ILE A 78 -6.59 1.62 -3.58
C ILE A 78 -5.40 0.97 -4.30
N CYS A 79 -4.79 -0.06 -3.71
CA CYS A 79 -3.71 -0.83 -4.33
C CYS A 79 -4.15 -1.51 -5.63
N GLU A 80 -5.37 -2.03 -5.70
CA GLU A 80 -5.92 -2.55 -6.95
C GLU A 80 -6.20 -1.44 -7.96
N ILE A 81 -6.69 -0.28 -7.51
CA ILE A 81 -6.92 0.88 -8.39
C ILE A 81 -5.62 1.35 -9.03
N THR A 82 -4.55 1.51 -8.24
CA THR A 82 -3.24 1.92 -8.77
C THR A 82 -2.69 0.87 -9.75
N ARG A 83 -2.89 -0.42 -9.48
CA ARG A 83 -2.55 -1.51 -10.42
C ARG A 83 -3.33 -1.40 -11.74
N ILE A 84 -4.64 -1.12 -11.67
CA ILE A 84 -5.52 -1.00 -12.85
C ILE A 84 -5.12 0.18 -13.72
N THR A 85 -4.79 1.32 -13.12
CA THR A 85 -4.53 2.56 -13.86
C THR A 85 -3.07 2.77 -14.23
N ALA A 86 -2.14 2.03 -13.61
CA ALA A 86 -0.72 2.12 -13.93
C ALA A 86 -0.47 2.12 -15.45
N PRO A 87 0.48 2.92 -15.97
CA PRO A 87 1.50 3.66 -15.22
C PRO A 87 1.02 4.99 -14.62
N GLU A 88 -0.17 5.48 -15.00
CA GLU A 88 -0.67 6.78 -14.54
C GLU A 88 -1.63 6.59 -13.35
N ALA A 89 -1.36 7.28 -12.25
CA ALA A 89 -2.26 7.26 -11.11
C ALA A 89 -3.47 8.18 -11.39
N PRO A 90 -4.69 7.81 -10.95
CA PRO A 90 -5.90 8.56 -11.26
C PRO A 90 -6.14 9.71 -10.26
N TYR A 91 -5.12 10.09 -9.49
CA TYR A 91 -5.22 10.95 -8.31
C TYR A 91 -4.21 12.08 -8.38
N SER A 92 -4.55 13.23 -7.79
CA SER A 92 -3.62 14.34 -7.64
C SER A 92 -2.52 14.01 -6.64
N ASP A 93 -1.43 14.76 -6.71
CA ASP A 93 -0.27 14.64 -5.82
C ASP A 93 -0.65 14.70 -4.33
N GLU A 94 -1.59 15.56 -3.95
CA GLU A 94 -2.05 15.67 -2.56
C GLU A 94 -2.73 14.38 -2.07
N ILE A 95 -3.56 13.78 -2.91
CA ILE A 95 -4.24 12.51 -2.61
C ILE A 95 -3.23 11.36 -2.62
N LEU A 96 -2.27 11.37 -3.54
CA LEU A 96 -1.22 10.36 -3.60
C LEU A 96 -0.36 10.34 -2.34
N ARG A 97 -0.02 11.51 -1.78
CA ARG A 97 0.68 11.60 -0.48
C ARG A 97 -0.10 10.89 0.62
N GLU A 98 -1.41 11.13 0.72
CA GLU A 98 -2.27 10.48 1.73
C GLU A 98 -2.40 8.97 1.49
N ILE A 99 -2.48 8.53 0.23
CA ILE A 99 -2.46 7.11 -0.14
C ILE A 99 -1.15 6.44 0.29
N PHE A 100 0.00 7.09 0.08
CA PHE A 100 1.27 6.54 0.53
C PHE A 100 1.35 6.45 2.06
N HIS A 101 0.81 7.45 2.79
CA HIS A 101 0.71 7.38 4.25
C HIS A 101 -0.09 6.16 4.70
N LEU A 102 -1.22 5.89 4.04
CA LEU A 102 -2.03 4.71 4.29
C LEU A 102 -1.23 3.42 4.02
N PHE A 103 -0.62 3.28 2.83
CA PHE A 103 0.17 2.09 2.48
C PHE A 103 1.30 1.80 3.46
N VAL A 104 2.14 2.80 3.75
CA VAL A 104 3.25 2.65 4.69
C VAL A 104 2.75 2.35 6.10
N GLY A 105 1.61 2.93 6.50
CA GLY A 105 0.95 2.62 7.77
C GLY A 105 0.62 1.13 7.92
N THR A 106 0.16 0.49 6.83
CA THR A 106 -0.22 -0.94 6.86
C THR A 106 0.96 -1.89 7.10
N PHE A 107 2.19 -1.49 6.73
CA PHE A 107 3.37 -2.36 6.81
C PHE A 107 3.81 -2.69 8.24
N SER A 108 3.42 -1.86 9.22
CA SER A 108 3.65 -2.17 10.64
C SER A 108 3.04 -3.50 11.07
N GLY A 109 1.93 -3.92 10.43
CA GLY A 109 1.25 -5.19 10.70
C GLY A 109 1.80 -6.39 9.94
N LEU A 110 2.96 -6.28 9.27
CA LEU A 110 3.67 -7.42 8.67
C LEU A 110 4.37 -8.28 9.73
N ASN A 111 4.65 -7.74 10.92
CA ASN A 111 5.25 -8.49 12.02
C ASN A 111 4.39 -9.65 12.54
N ASP A 112 3.08 -9.65 12.26
CA ASP A 112 2.14 -10.71 12.62
C ASP A 112 1.75 -11.52 11.36
N ILE A 113 2.55 -12.54 11.08
CA ILE A 113 2.31 -13.47 9.96
C ILE A 113 1.04 -14.32 10.12
N SER A 114 0.50 -14.41 11.34
CA SER A 114 -0.72 -15.16 11.64
C SER A 114 -2.00 -14.35 11.42
N SER A 115 -1.88 -13.03 11.25
CA SER A 115 -2.97 -12.11 11.00
C SER A 115 -3.78 -12.51 9.75
N PRO A 116 -5.13 -12.53 9.81
CA PRO A 116 -5.99 -12.70 8.63
C PRO A 116 -5.80 -11.65 7.53
N SER A 117 -5.15 -10.53 7.87
CA SER A 117 -4.83 -9.42 6.97
C SER A 117 -3.38 -9.46 6.46
N PHE A 118 -2.56 -10.42 6.90
CA PHE A 118 -1.16 -10.52 6.47
C PHE A 118 -1.03 -10.60 4.95
N GLY A 119 -1.76 -11.51 4.30
CA GLY A 119 -1.74 -11.65 2.83
C GLY A 119 -2.11 -10.36 2.08
N ARG A 120 -3.03 -9.55 2.62
CA ARG A 120 -3.39 -8.25 2.02
C ARG A 120 -2.23 -7.25 2.11
N ARG A 121 -1.54 -7.20 3.25
CA ARG A 121 -0.35 -6.34 3.45
C ARG A 121 0.79 -6.74 2.53
N VAL A 122 0.99 -8.06 2.33
CA VAL A 122 1.97 -8.59 1.37
C VAL A 122 1.64 -8.15 -0.06
N ILE A 123 0.38 -8.27 -0.50
CA ILE A 123 -0.05 -7.82 -1.83
C ILE A 123 0.20 -6.31 -2.01
N ILE A 124 -0.08 -5.49 -1.00
CA ILE A 124 0.20 -4.05 -1.03
C ILE A 124 1.71 -3.82 -1.23
N LEU A 125 2.54 -4.44 -0.39
CA LEU A 125 4.01 -4.34 -0.48
C LEU A 125 4.54 -4.76 -1.86
N GLU A 126 4.11 -5.93 -2.34
CA GLU A 126 4.53 -6.49 -3.64
C GLU A 126 4.10 -5.59 -4.81
N THR A 127 2.92 -4.96 -4.71
CA THR A 127 2.43 -4.02 -5.73
C THR A 127 3.27 -2.75 -5.74
N LEU A 128 3.56 -2.16 -4.58
CA LEU A 128 4.43 -0.98 -4.50
C LEU A 128 5.83 -1.28 -5.07
N SER A 129 6.37 -2.47 -4.77
CA SER A 129 7.64 -2.94 -5.32
C SER A 129 7.58 -3.11 -6.85
N ARG A 130 6.57 -3.80 -7.36
CA ARG A 130 6.40 -4.10 -8.80
C ARG A 130 6.26 -2.84 -9.64
N TYR A 131 5.41 -1.90 -9.20
CA TYR A 131 5.14 -0.67 -9.92
C TYR A 131 6.08 0.48 -9.53
N LYS A 132 7.14 0.19 -8.75
CA LYS A 132 8.16 1.15 -8.37
C LYS A 132 7.60 2.43 -7.75
N SER A 133 6.49 2.30 -7.00
CA SER A 133 5.74 3.44 -6.48
C SER A 133 6.54 4.30 -5.50
N CYS A 134 7.64 3.78 -4.94
CA CYS A 134 8.57 4.55 -4.13
C CYS A 134 9.30 5.65 -4.90
N VAL A 135 9.42 5.55 -6.23
CA VAL A 135 9.96 6.65 -7.06
C VAL A 135 9.00 7.84 -7.02
N MET A 136 7.70 7.61 -7.13
CA MET A 136 6.70 8.65 -6.98
C MET A 136 6.73 9.28 -5.58
N MET A 137 7.04 8.51 -4.53
CA MET A 137 7.26 9.08 -3.19
C MET A 137 8.47 10.03 -3.14
N LEU A 138 9.53 9.75 -3.93
CA LEU A 138 10.68 10.66 -4.07
C LEU A 138 10.27 11.92 -4.85
N ASP A 139 9.58 11.76 -5.98
CA ASP A 139 9.09 12.88 -6.81
C ASP A 139 8.15 13.81 -6.03
N LEU A 140 7.35 13.23 -5.12
CA LEU A 140 6.48 13.97 -4.19
C LEU A 140 7.19 14.44 -2.91
N GLU A 141 8.51 14.35 -2.82
CA GLU A 141 9.30 14.81 -1.67
C GLU A 141 8.82 14.24 -0.30
N CYS A 142 8.35 12.99 -0.29
CA CYS A 142 7.80 12.33 0.91
C CYS A 142 8.90 11.71 1.79
N LEU A 143 9.98 12.45 2.07
CA LEU A 143 11.18 11.95 2.75
C LEU A 143 10.88 11.38 4.15
N ASP A 144 10.03 12.04 4.94
CA ASP A 144 9.63 11.55 6.26
C ASP A 144 8.93 10.19 6.20
N LEU A 145 8.13 10.00 5.15
CA LEU A 145 7.40 8.75 4.92
C LEU A 145 8.33 7.63 4.46
N ILE A 146 9.33 7.95 3.62
CA ILE A 146 10.41 7.03 3.23
C ILE A 146 11.20 6.58 4.47
N ASN A 147 11.59 7.51 5.33
CA ASN A 147 12.30 7.21 6.58
C ASN A 147 11.46 6.26 7.46
N LYS A 148 10.17 6.56 7.64
CA LYS A 148 9.25 5.71 8.39
C LYS A 148 9.10 4.32 7.77
N MET A 149 9.06 4.22 6.44
CA MET A 149 8.98 2.95 5.72
C MET A 149 10.23 2.09 5.99
N PHE A 150 11.43 2.66 5.87
CA PHE A 150 12.68 1.94 6.15
C PHE A 150 12.74 1.47 7.61
N GLN A 151 12.42 2.34 8.56
CA GLN A 151 12.34 1.96 9.98
C GLN A 151 11.34 0.82 10.21
N THR A 152 10.19 0.88 9.56
CA THR A 152 9.16 -0.15 9.65
C THR A 152 9.67 -1.48 9.11
N PHE A 153 10.29 -1.50 7.92
CA PHE A 153 10.83 -2.73 7.33
C PHE A 153 11.84 -3.42 8.24
N PHE A 154 12.82 -2.67 8.77
CA PHE A 154 13.79 -3.23 9.72
C PHE A 154 13.16 -3.72 11.03
N ALA A 155 12.08 -3.08 11.49
CA ALA A 155 11.41 -3.46 12.73
C ALA A 155 10.52 -4.70 12.58
N VAL A 156 9.93 -4.94 11.40
CA VAL A 156 8.94 -6.01 11.20
C VAL A 156 9.52 -7.27 10.56
N ILE A 157 10.60 -7.17 9.78
CA ILE A 157 11.13 -8.32 9.06
C ILE A 157 11.75 -9.36 9.99
N SER A 158 11.44 -10.63 9.74
CA SER A 158 11.93 -11.78 10.49
C SER A 158 12.23 -12.95 9.58
N ASP A 159 12.96 -13.95 10.11
CA ASP A 159 13.32 -15.16 9.37
C ASP A 159 12.11 -16.05 9.03
N ASP A 160 10.95 -15.83 9.66
CA ASP A 160 9.70 -16.54 9.40
C ASP A 160 8.91 -15.98 8.21
N HIS A 161 9.33 -14.84 7.66
CA HIS A 161 8.64 -14.22 6.53
C HIS A 161 8.82 -15.03 5.23
N PRO A 162 7.82 -15.04 4.34
CA PRO A 162 8.00 -15.51 2.98
C PRO A 162 9.13 -14.74 2.28
N GLU A 163 9.93 -15.44 1.47
CA GLU A 163 11.04 -14.82 0.73
C GLU A 163 10.59 -13.65 -0.16
N SER A 164 9.34 -13.69 -0.67
CA SER A 164 8.78 -12.60 -1.48
C SER A 164 8.65 -11.28 -0.72
N VAL A 165 8.40 -11.33 0.60
CA VAL A 165 8.33 -10.14 1.45
C VAL A 165 9.70 -9.49 1.56
N LEU A 166 10.74 -10.28 1.86
CA LEU A 166 12.12 -9.81 1.93
C LEU A 166 12.55 -9.19 0.60
N LYS A 167 12.34 -9.90 -0.52
CA LYS A 167 12.69 -9.42 -1.86
C LYS A 167 11.97 -8.12 -2.22
N SER A 168 10.71 -7.96 -1.82
CA SER A 168 9.95 -6.73 -2.09
C SER A 168 10.46 -5.55 -1.27
N MET A 169 10.75 -5.75 0.02
CA MET A 169 11.39 -4.73 0.86
C MET A 169 12.74 -4.31 0.30
N GLN A 170 13.61 -5.28 -0.05
CA GLN A 170 14.92 -5.01 -0.67
C GLN A 170 14.78 -4.22 -1.97
N SER A 171 13.88 -4.66 -2.86
CA SER A 171 13.68 -4.01 -4.16
C SER A 171 13.26 -2.54 -4.01
N ILE A 172 12.36 -2.26 -3.06
CA ILE A 172 11.94 -0.89 -2.74
C ILE A 172 13.12 -0.10 -2.17
N MET A 173 13.81 -0.63 -1.16
CA MET A 173 14.92 0.07 -0.49
C MET A 173 16.05 0.38 -1.46
N ILE A 174 16.50 -0.60 -2.25
CA ILE A 174 17.54 -0.43 -3.27
C ILE A 174 17.14 0.64 -4.28
N LEU A 175 15.89 0.60 -4.76
CA LEU A 175 15.44 1.56 -5.76
C LEU A 175 15.37 2.99 -5.20
N VAL A 176 14.96 3.16 -3.94
CA VAL A 176 15.00 4.46 -3.27
C VAL A 176 16.44 4.98 -3.19
N LEU A 177 17.40 4.14 -2.79
CA LEU A 177 18.80 4.54 -2.69
C LEU A 177 19.41 4.86 -4.07
N ASP A 178 19.08 4.10 -5.11
CA ASP A 178 19.55 4.31 -6.49
C ASP A 178 18.98 5.58 -7.15
N LYS A 179 17.77 5.99 -6.75
CA LYS A 179 17.06 7.13 -7.33
C LYS A 179 17.14 8.41 -6.49
N SER A 180 17.69 8.34 -5.28
CA SER A 180 17.94 9.51 -4.46
C SER A 180 19.17 10.26 -4.98
N GLU A 181 19.03 11.56 -5.28
CA GLU A 181 20.17 12.41 -5.66
C GLU A 181 21.13 12.60 -4.47
N ASP A 182 20.56 12.89 -3.31
CA ASP A 182 21.25 12.98 -2.02
C ASP A 182 20.57 12.06 -1.00
N LEU A 183 21.37 11.31 -0.24
CA LEU A 183 20.86 10.47 0.85
C LEU A 183 20.74 11.30 2.13
N PRO A 184 19.52 11.50 2.68
CA PRO A 184 19.37 12.22 3.94
C PRO A 184 20.14 11.53 5.06
N GLU A 185 20.78 12.30 5.95
CA GLU A 185 21.54 11.76 7.10
C GLU A 185 20.69 10.80 7.96
N ASN A 186 19.40 11.09 8.10
CA ASN A 186 18.45 10.23 8.82
C ASN A 186 18.37 8.83 8.19
N LEU A 187 18.34 8.74 6.86
CA LEU A 187 18.27 7.46 6.15
C LEU A 187 19.58 6.67 6.31
N LEU A 188 20.73 7.34 6.24
CA LEU A 188 22.03 6.76 6.54
C LEU A 188 22.10 6.23 7.97
N PHE A 189 21.62 7.02 8.94
CA PHE A 189 21.59 6.62 10.34
C PHE A 189 20.71 5.38 10.54
N ILE A 190 19.53 5.32 9.91
CA ILE A 190 18.65 4.16 9.94
C ILE A 190 19.39 2.90 9.44
N LEU A 191 20.02 2.97 8.25
CA LEU A 191 20.77 1.84 7.68
C LEU A 191 21.93 1.39 8.58
N LEU A 192 22.76 2.33 9.04
CA LEU A 192 23.94 2.04 9.86
C LEU A 192 23.57 1.50 11.24
N SER A 193 22.45 1.96 11.82
CA SER A 193 21.97 1.48 13.11
C SER A 193 21.59 -0.01 13.11
N THR A 194 21.15 -0.54 11.97
CA THR A 194 20.86 -1.98 11.78
C THR A 194 22.14 -2.81 11.66
N LEU A 195 23.20 -2.26 11.06
CA LEU A 195 24.47 -2.96 10.79
C LEU A 195 25.49 -2.90 11.94
N GLY A 196 25.16 -2.24 13.05
CA GLY A 196 26.06 -2.10 14.20
C GLY A 196 26.56 -3.42 14.76
N ARG A 197 27.89 -3.61 14.82
CA ARG A 197 28.62 -4.86 15.17
C ARG A 197 28.27 -5.50 16.52
N LYS A 198 27.45 -4.88 17.37
CA LYS A 198 27.09 -5.36 18.73
C LYS A 198 25.59 -5.65 18.94
N ARG A 199 24.78 -5.65 17.88
CA ARG A 199 23.33 -5.88 17.99
C ARG A 199 22.95 -7.35 17.85
N SER A 200 22.76 -8.06 18.96
CA SER A 200 22.23 -9.44 18.95
C SER A 200 20.71 -9.51 18.79
N ASP A 201 20.03 -8.37 18.87
CA ASP A 201 18.59 -8.15 18.77
C ASP A 201 18.08 -8.00 17.32
N VAL A 202 18.98 -7.96 16.34
CA VAL A 202 18.63 -7.78 14.92
C VAL A 202 18.62 -9.15 14.22
N SER A 203 17.49 -9.48 13.59
CA SER A 203 17.28 -10.74 12.85
C SER A 203 18.24 -10.89 11.66
N THR A 204 18.45 -12.13 11.21
CA THR A 204 19.25 -12.39 10.00
C THR A 204 18.61 -11.74 8.78
N ALA A 205 17.28 -11.83 8.65
CA ALA A 205 16.52 -11.15 7.61
C ALA A 205 16.72 -9.63 7.63
N ALA A 206 16.70 -8.97 8.79
CA ALA A 206 16.93 -7.53 8.90
C ALA A 206 18.36 -7.12 8.52
N ARG A 207 19.36 -7.98 8.76
CA ARG A 207 20.75 -7.77 8.29
C ARG A 207 20.92 -8.00 6.80
N SER A 208 19.98 -8.72 6.18
CA SER A 208 20.00 -9.05 4.76
C SER A 208 19.28 -8.00 3.91
N LEU A 209 18.44 -7.16 4.52
CA LEU A 209 17.89 -5.94 3.89
C LEU A 209 19.01 -4.94 3.59
#